data_AF-A0A357WWD1-F1
#
_entry.id   AF-A0A357WWD1-F1
#
_cell.length_a   1.000
_cell.length_b   1.000
_cell.length_c   1.000
_cell.angle_alpha   90.00
_cell.angle_beta   90.00
_cell.angle_gamma   90.00
#
_symmetry.space_group_name_H-M   'P 1'
#
loop_
_entity.id
_entity.type
_entity.pdbx_description
1 polymer ?
#
loop_
_entity_poly.entity_id
_entity_poly.type
_entity_poly.pdbx_seq_one_letter_code
_entity_poly.pdbx_strand_id
1 'polypeptide(L)'
;MRDIDQMKAELQALSTEKERQDYFENLIEEFDKADALNDRKHCRKERRHEFDLTVLDAVQDEAVSIPREFTAFSTPDNWEDFIFSQRPEDLHELLTDEELISAVKGLSEKRKEALFYRGVWRYTPQEIGRFKGVSDRNIRKLYEKAIKEIHSKIIISIDNGQNSN
;
A
#
# COMPACT_ATOMS: atom_id res chain seq x y z
N MET A 1 -28.53 17.46 -7.07
CA MET A 1 -28.20 18.89 -7.21
C MET A 1 -29.44 19.56 -7.75
N ARG A 2 -29.91 20.65 -7.13
CA ARG A 2 -31.10 21.38 -7.63
C ARG A 2 -30.83 21.87 -9.05
N ASP A 3 -31.82 21.75 -9.92
CA ASP A 3 -31.69 22.17 -11.31
C ASP A 3 -31.72 23.70 -11.42
N ILE A 4 -30.89 24.26 -12.30
CA ILE A 4 -30.74 25.71 -12.46
C ILE A 4 -32.08 26.36 -12.82
N ASP A 5 -32.88 25.68 -13.63
CA ASP A 5 -34.18 26.18 -14.06
C ASP A 5 -35.22 26.14 -12.94
N GLN A 6 -35.12 25.18 -12.02
CA GLN A 6 -35.96 25.14 -10.81
C GLN A 6 -35.62 26.30 -9.86
N MET A 7 -34.33 26.55 -9.63
CA MET A 7 -33.90 27.64 -8.76
C MET A 7 -34.31 29.02 -9.31
N LYS A 8 -34.29 29.19 -10.63
CA LYS A 8 -34.78 30.41 -11.29
C LYS A 8 -36.29 30.60 -11.13
N ALA A 9 -37.06 29.52 -11.25
CA ALA A 9 -38.51 29.56 -11.07
C ALA A 9 -38.89 29.91 -9.62
N GLU A 10 -38.22 29.31 -8.63
CA GLU A 10 -38.41 29.61 -7.20
C GLU A 10 -38.08 31.07 -6.89
N LEU A 11 -37.00 31.61 -7.47
CA LEU A 11 -36.58 33.00 -7.26
C LEU A 11 -37.55 34.01 -7.90
N GLN A 12 -38.15 33.68 -9.05
CA GLN A 12 -39.17 34.50 -9.69
C GLN A 12 -40.52 34.50 -8.95
N ALA A 13 -40.80 33.47 -8.15
CA ALA A 13 -42.00 33.39 -7.32
C ALA A 13 -41.92 34.24 -6.04
N LEU A 14 -40.72 34.71 -5.66
CA LEU A 14 -40.51 35.54 -4.48
C LEU A 14 -40.72 37.02 -4.83
N SER A 15 -41.58 37.68 -4.06
CA SER A 15 -42.03 39.05 -4.37
C SER A 15 -41.28 40.14 -3.59
N THR A 16 -40.79 39.80 -2.40
CA THR A 16 -40.13 40.78 -1.52
C THR A 16 -38.61 40.60 -1.54
N GLU A 17 -37.88 41.70 -1.54
CA GLU A 17 -36.40 41.67 -1.57
C GLU A 17 -35.80 40.94 -0.37
N LYS A 18 -36.45 41.04 0.80
CA LYS A 18 -36.05 40.31 2.01
C LYS A 18 -36.18 38.80 1.87
N GLU A 19 -37.25 38.32 1.24
CA GLU A 19 -37.48 36.88 1.01
C GLU A 19 -36.47 36.31 0.00
N ARG A 20 -36.03 37.14 -0.96
CA ARG A 20 -34.97 36.77 -1.92
C ARG A 20 -33.62 36.67 -1.24
N GLN A 21 -33.30 37.58 -0.31
CA GLN A 21 -32.08 37.49 0.50
C GLN A 21 -32.07 36.22 1.36
N ASP A 22 -33.15 35.95 2.09
CA ASP A 22 -33.27 34.73 2.91
C ASP A 22 -33.16 33.45 2.04
N TYR A 23 -33.71 33.47 0.82
CA TYR A 23 -33.58 32.35 -0.12
C TYR A 23 -32.13 32.11 -0.55
N PHE A 24 -31.38 33.16 -0.86
CA PHE A 24 -29.97 33.04 -1.24
C PHE A 24 -29.09 32.57 -0.08
N GLU A 25 -29.33 33.05 1.14
CA GLU A 25 -28.59 32.58 2.33
C GLU A 25 -28.79 31.08 2.55
N ASN A 26 -30.04 30.60 2.46
CA ASN A 26 -30.34 29.17 2.56
C ASN A 26 -29.75 28.34 1.40
N LEU A 27 -29.71 28.91 0.19
CA LEU A 27 -29.12 28.25 -0.96
C LEU A 27 -27.60 28.07 -0.78
N ILE A 28 -26.91 29.12 -0.32
CA ILE A 28 -25.47 29.10 -0.02
C ILE A 28 -25.16 28.04 1.04
N GLU A 29 -25.92 28.01 2.15
CA GLU A 29 -25.73 26.99 3.18
C GLU A 29 -25.89 25.55 2.66
N GLU A 30 -26.80 25.33 1.72
CA GLU A 30 -27.01 24.01 1.12
C GLU A 30 -25.82 23.59 0.25
N PHE A 31 -25.27 24.53 -0.53
CA PHE A 31 -24.07 24.30 -1.33
C PHE A 31 -22.84 24.07 -0.45
N ASP A 32 -22.65 24.86 0.62
CA ASP A 32 -21.56 24.67 1.57
C ASP A 32 -21.62 23.28 2.23
N LYS A 33 -22.82 22.79 2.57
CA LYS A 33 -23.02 21.43 3.11
C LYS A 33 -22.71 20.37 2.06
N ALA A 34 -23.09 20.58 0.80
CA ALA A 34 -22.81 19.65 -0.29
C ALA A 34 -21.30 19.57 -0.59
N ASP A 35 -20.62 20.71 -0.61
CA ASP A 35 -19.17 20.79 -0.81
C ASP A 35 -18.41 20.14 0.35
N ALA A 36 -18.79 20.39 1.61
CA ALA A 36 -18.18 19.73 2.77
C ALA A 36 -18.34 18.19 2.74
N LEU A 37 -19.48 17.69 2.25
CA LEU A 37 -19.70 16.25 2.04
C LEU A 37 -18.86 15.72 0.88
N ASN A 38 -18.69 16.52 -0.17
CA ASN A 38 -17.89 16.19 -1.33
C ASN A 38 -16.40 16.11 -0.98
N ASP A 39 -15.88 17.08 -0.24
CA ASP A 39 -14.52 17.10 0.29
C ASP A 39 -14.28 15.91 1.22
N ARG A 40 -15.24 15.58 2.09
CA ARG A 40 -15.12 14.38 2.94
C ARG A 40 -15.12 13.07 2.14
N LYS A 41 -15.71 13.06 0.94
CA LYS A 41 -15.72 11.90 0.04
C LYS A 41 -14.45 11.84 -0.82
N HIS A 42 -13.91 12.98 -1.22
CA HIS A 42 -12.77 13.09 -2.13
C HIS A 42 -11.41 13.23 -1.43
N CYS A 43 -11.34 13.76 -0.22
CA CYS A 43 -10.13 13.77 0.64
C CYS A 43 -9.94 12.46 1.41
N ARG A 44 -10.72 11.41 1.14
CA ARG A 44 -10.46 10.08 1.71
C ARG A 44 -9.13 9.55 1.17
N LYS A 45 -8.24 9.20 2.09
CA LYS A 45 -6.91 8.56 1.90
C LYS A 45 -6.91 7.29 1.02
N GLU A 46 -8.09 6.76 0.69
CA GLU A 46 -8.30 5.54 -0.09
C GLU A 46 -8.40 5.77 -1.62
N ARG A 47 -8.39 7.02 -2.10
CA ARG A 47 -8.31 7.32 -3.55
C ARG A 47 -6.88 7.28 -4.09
N ARG A 48 -6.19 6.15 -3.92
CA ARG A 48 -4.84 5.90 -4.47
C ARG A 48 -4.75 6.05 -6.01
N HIS A 49 -5.88 6.01 -6.71
CA HIS A 49 -5.97 6.05 -8.17
C HIS A 49 -6.02 7.47 -8.75
N GLU A 50 -6.13 8.50 -7.91
CA GLU A 50 -6.02 9.91 -8.32
C GLU A 50 -4.70 10.53 -7.88
N PHE A 51 -3.76 9.71 -7.42
CA PHE A 51 -2.39 10.16 -7.25
C PHE A 51 -1.86 10.48 -8.64
N ASP A 52 -1.74 11.78 -8.93
CA ASP A 52 -1.21 12.24 -10.20
C ASP A 52 0.26 11.81 -10.30
N LEU A 53 0.51 10.69 -10.97
CA LEU A 53 1.84 10.13 -11.13
C LEU A 53 2.75 11.02 -11.97
N THR A 54 2.20 12.03 -12.67
CA THR A 54 3.02 13.03 -13.37
C THR A 54 3.86 13.87 -12.42
N VAL A 55 3.54 13.90 -11.11
CA VAL A 55 4.40 14.52 -10.08
C VAL A 55 5.74 13.80 -9.91
N LEU A 56 5.82 12.52 -10.27
CA LEU A 56 7.07 11.75 -10.26
C LEU A 56 7.95 12.12 -11.47
N ASP A 57 7.34 12.60 -12.55
CA ASP A 57 8.01 13.05 -13.78
C ASP A 57 8.28 14.57 -13.79
N ALA A 58 7.72 15.32 -12.83
CA ALA A 58 7.95 16.75 -12.71
C ALA A 58 9.41 17.02 -12.31
N VAL A 59 10.09 17.90 -13.05
CA VAL A 59 11.39 18.45 -12.65
C VAL A 59 11.21 19.08 -11.28
N GLN A 60 11.92 18.57 -10.27
CA GLN A 60 11.83 19.03 -8.88
C GLN A 60 12.08 20.54 -8.81
N ASP A 61 10.99 21.30 -8.71
CA ASP A 61 11.04 22.68 -8.28
C ASP A 61 11.11 22.65 -6.74
N GLU A 62 12.08 23.36 -6.14
CA GLU A 62 12.42 23.27 -4.71
C GLU A 62 11.22 23.55 -3.77
N ALA A 63 10.13 24.11 -4.30
CA ALA A 63 8.91 24.43 -3.58
C ALA A 63 7.96 23.24 -3.32
N VAL A 64 8.06 22.14 -4.07
CA VAL A 64 7.26 20.92 -3.83
C VAL A 64 8.19 19.80 -3.40
N SER A 65 8.64 19.87 -2.15
CA SER A 65 9.44 18.81 -1.55
C SER A 65 8.56 17.59 -1.35
N ILE A 66 8.74 16.57 -2.20
CA ILE A 66 8.31 15.20 -1.89
C ILE A 66 8.85 14.90 -0.48
N PRO A 67 7.99 14.52 0.48
CA PRO A 67 8.43 14.25 1.85
C PRO A 67 9.65 13.33 1.83
N ARG A 68 10.66 13.63 2.64
CA ARG A 68 11.96 12.93 2.58
C ARG A 68 11.83 11.40 2.71
N GLU A 69 10.80 10.96 3.41
CA GLU A 69 10.36 9.56 3.50
C GLU A 69 10.16 8.94 2.11
N PHE A 70 9.50 9.66 1.20
CA PHE A 70 9.28 9.25 -0.18
C PHE A 70 10.51 9.37 -1.09
N THR A 71 11.43 10.30 -0.81
CA THR A 71 12.67 10.44 -1.58
C THR A 71 13.68 9.31 -1.32
N ALA A 72 13.56 8.61 -0.18
CA ALA A 72 14.29 7.37 0.06
C ALA A 72 13.85 6.23 -0.87
N PHE A 73 12.68 6.37 -1.52
CA PHE A 73 12.09 5.39 -2.44
C PHE A 73 12.33 5.74 -3.92
N SER A 74 13.15 6.76 -4.21
CA SER A 74 13.31 7.34 -5.55
C SER A 74 14.44 6.73 -6.39
N THR A 75 15.12 5.68 -5.91
CA THR A 75 16.08 4.94 -6.73
C THR A 75 15.32 4.01 -7.69
N PRO A 76 15.47 4.17 -9.02
CA PRO A 76 14.74 3.39 -10.03
C PRO A 76 14.88 1.87 -9.89
N ASP A 77 15.92 1.40 -9.20
CA ASP A 77 16.28 -0.02 -9.16
C ASP A 77 15.70 -0.78 -7.95
N ASN A 78 14.93 -0.13 -7.06
CA ASN A 78 14.55 -0.74 -5.77
C ASN A 78 13.04 -0.73 -5.45
N TRP A 79 12.19 -0.39 -6.42
CA TRP A 79 10.75 -0.31 -6.21
C TRP A 79 10.08 -1.69 -6.12
N GLU A 80 10.58 -2.70 -6.85
CA GLU A 80 10.10 -4.08 -6.78
C GLU A 80 10.34 -4.65 -5.38
N ASP A 81 11.56 -4.49 -4.86
CA ASP A 81 11.92 -4.87 -3.49
C ASP A 81 11.00 -4.22 -2.46
N PHE A 82 10.63 -2.96 -2.66
CA PHE A 82 9.70 -2.27 -1.77
C PHE A 82 8.30 -2.89 -1.79
N ILE A 83 7.74 -3.16 -2.97
CA ILE A 83 6.39 -3.72 -3.11
C ILE A 83 6.32 -5.11 -2.50
N PHE A 84 7.30 -5.97 -2.82
CA PHE A 84 7.27 -7.37 -2.43
C PHE A 84 7.83 -7.62 -1.02
N SER A 85 8.51 -6.65 -0.42
CA SER A 85 8.89 -6.69 1.00
C SER A 85 7.75 -6.37 1.96
N GLN A 86 6.53 -6.11 1.51
CA GLN A 86 5.41 -5.78 2.41
C GLN A 86 4.73 -7.00 3.03
N ARG A 87 4.80 -8.17 2.38
CA ARG A 87 4.01 -9.36 2.77
C ARG A 87 4.81 -10.67 2.68
N PRO A 88 4.65 -11.60 3.64
CA PRO A 88 5.33 -12.90 3.60
C PRO A 88 5.00 -13.75 2.37
N GLU A 89 3.80 -13.61 1.80
CA GLU A 89 3.35 -14.37 0.64
C GLU A 89 4.13 -14.02 -0.63
N ASP A 90 4.54 -12.75 -0.73
CA ASP A 90 5.22 -12.16 -1.88
C ASP A 90 6.75 -12.33 -1.81
N LEU A 91 7.27 -13.02 -0.79
CA LEU A 91 8.70 -13.23 -0.54
C LEU A 91 9.46 -13.83 -1.74
N HIS A 92 8.77 -14.60 -2.58
CA HIS A 92 9.36 -15.22 -3.75
C HIS A 92 9.61 -14.24 -4.90
N GLU A 93 8.91 -13.11 -4.94
CA GLU A 93 9.09 -12.06 -5.96
C GLU A 93 10.36 -11.22 -5.68
N LEU A 94 10.96 -11.36 -4.49
CA LEU A 94 12.25 -10.76 -4.12
C LEU A 94 13.46 -11.56 -4.62
N LEU A 95 13.22 -12.63 -5.38
CA LEU A 95 14.26 -13.57 -5.81
C LEU A 95 14.22 -13.68 -7.33
N THR A 96 15.40 -13.81 -7.94
CA THR A 96 15.53 -13.94 -9.41
C THR A 96 15.75 -15.39 -9.85
N ASP A 97 16.29 -16.22 -8.97
CA ASP A 97 16.65 -17.61 -9.28
C ASP A 97 15.42 -18.54 -9.17
N GLU A 98 15.11 -19.27 -10.25
CA GLU A 98 13.93 -20.12 -10.35
C GLU A 98 13.89 -21.25 -9.31
N GLU A 99 15.04 -21.84 -8.96
CA GLU A 99 15.13 -22.89 -7.95
C GLU A 99 14.82 -22.35 -6.57
N LEU A 100 15.38 -21.17 -6.26
CA LEU A 100 15.11 -20.43 -5.02
C LEU A 100 13.63 -20.02 -4.93
N ILE A 101 13.06 -19.49 -6.00
CA ILE A 101 11.63 -19.13 -6.09
C ILE A 101 10.76 -20.35 -5.78
N SER A 102 11.02 -21.49 -6.43
CA SER A 102 10.29 -22.74 -6.20
C SER A 102 10.43 -23.23 -4.75
N ALA A 103 11.65 -23.16 -4.20
CA ALA A 103 11.93 -23.56 -2.84
C ALA A 103 11.15 -22.73 -1.82
N VAL A 104 11.13 -21.41 -1.98
CA VAL A 104 10.40 -20.46 -1.12
C VAL A 104 8.88 -20.60 -1.27
N LYS A 105 8.36 -20.76 -2.49
CA LYS A 105 6.92 -20.99 -2.72
C LYS A 105 6.40 -22.20 -1.96
N GLY A 106 7.19 -23.27 -1.89
CA GLY A 106 6.81 -24.50 -1.20
C GLY A 106 7.00 -24.51 0.32
N LEU A 107 7.42 -23.41 0.95
CA LEU A 107 7.47 -23.31 2.42
C LEU A 107 6.05 -23.22 3.02
N SER A 108 5.87 -23.74 4.24
CA SER A 108 4.65 -23.49 5.01
C SER A 108 4.54 -22.01 5.42
N GLU A 109 3.34 -21.47 5.59
CA GLU A 109 3.15 -20.04 5.92
C GLU A 109 3.89 -19.59 7.18
N LYS A 110 3.88 -20.39 8.26
CA LYS A 110 4.64 -20.05 9.48
C LYS A 110 6.15 -19.95 9.27
N ARG A 111 6.69 -20.69 8.29
CA ARG A 111 8.11 -20.65 7.92
C ARG A 111 8.40 -19.43 7.03
N LYS A 112 7.50 -19.13 6.07
CA LYS A 112 7.59 -17.91 5.26
C LYS A 112 7.55 -16.66 6.13
N GLU A 113 6.61 -16.57 7.07
CA GLU A 113 6.54 -15.44 8.01
C GLU A 113 7.85 -15.26 8.81
N ALA A 114 8.38 -16.35 9.37
CA ALA A 114 9.62 -16.29 10.14
C ALA A 114 10.81 -15.86 9.26
N LEU A 115 10.88 -16.38 8.02
CA LEU A 115 11.91 -16.03 7.04
C LEU A 115 11.79 -14.56 6.60
N PHE A 116 10.57 -14.09 6.35
CA PHE A 116 10.26 -12.72 5.97
C PHE A 116 10.68 -11.71 7.05
N TYR A 117 10.18 -11.86 8.28
CA TYR A 117 10.47 -10.88 9.33
C TYR A 117 11.94 -10.84 9.73
N ARG A 118 12.62 -11.99 9.72
CA ARG A 118 14.03 -12.06 10.13
C ARG A 118 15.00 -11.82 8.97
N GLY A 119 14.67 -12.32 7.78
CA GLY A 119 15.52 -12.26 6.59
C GLY A 119 15.40 -10.92 5.85
N VAL A 120 14.16 -10.45 5.63
CA VAL A 120 13.88 -9.20 4.91
C VAL A 120 13.91 -8.02 5.88
N TRP A 121 13.07 -8.04 6.92
CA TRP A 121 12.91 -6.91 7.85
C TRP A 121 13.93 -6.84 8.99
N ARG A 122 14.81 -7.85 9.09
CA ARG A 122 15.89 -7.92 10.10
C ARG A 122 15.41 -7.83 11.55
N TYR A 123 14.15 -8.15 11.85
CA TYR A 123 13.67 -8.21 13.21
C TYR A 123 14.35 -9.33 14.00
N THR A 124 14.61 -9.05 15.27
CA THR A 124 15.11 -10.05 16.20
C THR A 124 14.02 -11.06 16.55
N PRO A 125 14.38 -12.32 16.87
CA PRO A 125 13.41 -13.31 17.32
C PRO A 125 12.58 -12.90 18.55
N GLN A 126 13.12 -12.03 19.41
CA GLN A 126 12.44 -11.49 20.58
C GLN A 126 11.35 -10.49 20.18
N GLU A 127 11.64 -9.58 19.24
CA GLU A 127 10.65 -8.65 18.68
C GLU A 127 9.52 -9.41 17.99
N ILE A 128 9.87 -10.41 17.16
CA ILE A 128 8.91 -11.26 16.46
C ILE A 128 8.01 -12.02 17.45
N GLY A 129 8.61 -12.61 18.48
CA GLY A 129 7.86 -13.28 19.54
C GLY A 129 6.88 -12.34 20.24
N ARG A 130 7.30 -11.10 20.53
CA ARG A 130 6.48 -10.09 21.20
C ARG A 130 5.25 -9.69 20.38
N PHE A 131 5.39 -9.40 19.08
CA PHE A 131 4.25 -8.97 18.27
C PHE A 131 3.36 -10.13 17.80
N LYS A 132 3.88 -11.36 17.65
CA LYS A 132 3.08 -12.55 17.28
C LYS A 132 2.51 -13.31 18.48
N GLY A 133 2.92 -12.97 19.71
CA GLY A 133 2.48 -13.70 20.92
C GLY A 133 3.03 -15.13 21.00
N VAL A 134 4.24 -15.37 20.49
CA VAL A 134 4.90 -16.69 20.50
C VAL A 134 6.29 -16.60 21.13
N SER A 135 6.85 -17.74 21.56
CA SER A 135 8.19 -17.74 22.15
C SER A 135 9.29 -17.45 21.11
N ASP A 136 10.34 -16.73 21.52
CA ASP A 136 11.58 -16.53 20.74
C ASP A 136 12.10 -17.88 20.19
N ARG A 137 12.14 -18.91 21.06
CA ARG A 137 12.55 -20.27 20.67
C ARG A 137 11.73 -20.83 19.49
N ASN A 138 10.43 -20.55 19.43
CA ASN A 138 9.59 -20.98 18.32
C ASN A 138 9.99 -20.27 17.01
N ILE A 139 10.25 -18.96 17.06
CA ILE A 139 10.68 -18.17 15.89
C ILE A 139 12.02 -18.68 15.36
N ARG A 140 13.01 -18.91 16.23
CA ARG A 140 14.31 -19.48 15.81
C ARG A 140 14.14 -20.84 15.12
N LYS A 141 13.35 -21.73 15.71
CA LYS A 141 13.06 -23.05 15.11
C LYS A 141 12.36 -22.95 13.77
N LEU A 142 11.41 -22.04 13.60
CA LEU A 142 10.72 -21.83 12.33
C LEU A 142 11.67 -21.31 11.26
N TYR A 143 12.50 -20.32 11.61
CA TYR A 143 13.51 -19.76 10.70
C TYR A 143 14.56 -20.81 10.28
N GLU A 144 15.13 -21.54 11.24
CA GLU A 144 16.12 -22.61 10.96
C GLU A 144 15.53 -23.70 10.06
N LYS A 145 14.27 -24.07 10.29
CA LYS A 145 13.56 -25.04 9.44
C LYS A 145 13.33 -24.50 8.04
N ALA A 146 12.96 -23.22 7.90
CA ALA A 146 12.79 -22.59 6.59
C ALA A 146 14.08 -22.62 5.77
N ILE A 147 15.20 -22.22 6.38
CA ILE A 147 16.52 -22.23 5.74
C ILE A 147 16.94 -23.64 5.34
N LYS A 148 16.81 -24.62 6.24
CA LYS A 148 17.14 -26.02 5.93
C LYS A 148 16.30 -26.56 4.76
N GLU A 149 15.02 -26.26 4.75
CA GLU A 149 14.11 -26.72 3.69
C GLU A 149 14.47 -26.11 2.33
N ILE A 150 14.83 -24.82 2.29
CA ILE A 150 15.34 -24.16 1.08
C ILE A 150 16.62 -24.84 0.60
N HIS A 151 17.62 -25.01 1.48
CA HIS A 151 18.87 -25.67 1.12
C HIS A 151 18.67 -27.09 0.59
N SER A 152 17.83 -27.89 1.26
CA SER A 152 17.56 -29.26 0.81
C SER A 152 16.93 -29.29 -0.58
N LYS A 153 15.99 -28.36 -0.88
CA LYS A 153 15.36 -28.31 -2.20
C LYS A 153 16.35 -27.90 -3.30
N ILE A 154 17.20 -26.92 -3.05
CA ILE A 154 18.22 -26.48 -4.01
C ILE A 154 19.19 -27.61 -4.33
N ILE A 155 19.70 -28.32 -3.31
CA ILE A 155 20.60 -29.47 -3.53
C ILE A 155 19.95 -30.53 -4.41
N ILE A 156 18.68 -30.87 -4.14
CA ILE A 156 17.92 -31.83 -4.94
C ILE A 156 17.74 -31.33 -6.38
N SER A 157 17.44 -30.05 -6.60
CA SER A 157 17.30 -29.47 -7.94
C SER A 157 18.61 -29.57 -8.73
N ILE A 158 19.73 -29.22 -8.12
CA ILE A 158 21.07 -29.30 -8.72
C ILE A 158 21.40 -30.75 -9.09
N ASP A 159 21.20 -31.70 -8.17
CA ASP A 159 21.49 -33.12 -8.41
C ASP A 159 20.64 -33.70 -9.56
N ASN A 160 19.38 -33.27 -9.70
CA ASN A 160 18.52 -33.68 -10.80
C ASN A 160 18.93 -33.04 -12.14
N GLY A 161 19.39 -31.78 -12.13
CA GLY A 161 19.90 -31.09 -13.31
C GLY A 161 21.18 -31.71 -13.89
N GLN A 162 22.06 -32.24 -13.02
CA GLN A 162 23.29 -32.93 -13.45
C GLN A 162 23.03 -34.33 -14.03
N ASN A 163 21.96 -35.01 -13.64
CA ASN A 163 21.59 -36.35 -14.17
C ASN A 163 20.80 -36.30 -15.49
N SER A 164 20.48 -35.10 -15.99
CA SER A 164 19.67 -34.87 -17.20
C SER A 164 20.51 -34.41 -18.41
N ASN A 165 21.82 -34.27 -18.25
CA ASN A 165 22.83 -34.00 -19.29
C ASN A 165 23.76 -35.20 -19.47
#